data_AF-A0AAV7ESH6-F1
#
_entry.id   AF-A0AAV7ESH6-F1
#
_cell.length_a   1.000
_cell.length_b   1.000
_cell.length_c   1.000
_cell.angle_alpha   90.00
_cell.angle_beta   90.00
_cell.angle_gamma   90.00
#
_symmetry.space_group_name_H-M   'P 1'
#
loop_
_entity.id
_entity.type
_entity.pdbx_description
1 polymer ?
#
loop_
_entity_poly.entity_id
_entity_poly.type
_entity_poly.pdbx_seq_one_letter_code
_entity_poly.pdbx_strand_id
1 'polypeptide(L)'
;MAIDCLLWLLQDQNTCHKVIDKIVPALIDLAEITTLGDHKKLGETIVSVLHECSQSLGSTRNPLSSRTKELIDELLSSKQRSKREKNMPKEDLHIKQAASLVIKLEGNSLFSSGNIAAAASKYSEALALCPLRSKKERVVLYSNRAQCYLLLQQPLAAISDATRALCLHNPLNRHAKSLWRRAQAYDMLGLAKESLLDAILFINECSQSTDPDLSLRQNKVPDYAERLVKKQMRAAWLFREAAVKHGGVHCEGDNGEIYGQEGDDSEWETASESDIENDGRRDMGDDDEDDDDDDDDDSEWKNDDERKDKYEKSLIKDMKHGYNVQLAEDEA
;
A
#
# COMPACT_ATOMS: atom_id res chain seq x y z
N MET A 1 17.22 18.13 -19.46
CA MET A 1 16.97 18.42 -20.90
C MET A 1 15.51 18.18 -21.29
N ALA A 2 15.01 16.93 -21.38
CA ALA A 2 13.63 16.69 -21.83
C ALA A 2 12.55 17.27 -20.88
N ILE A 3 12.75 17.11 -19.57
CA ILE A 3 11.82 17.64 -18.55
C ILE A 3 11.82 19.17 -18.56
N ASP A 4 12.99 19.80 -18.70
CA ASP A 4 13.10 21.26 -18.79
C ASP A 4 12.36 21.82 -20.01
N CYS A 5 12.42 21.13 -21.16
CA CYS A 5 11.65 21.50 -22.34
C CYS A 5 10.14 21.43 -22.09
N LEU A 6 9.66 20.40 -21.37
CA LEU A 6 8.25 20.29 -21.00
C LEU A 6 7.82 21.41 -20.06
N LEU A 7 8.67 21.76 -19.08
CA LEU A 7 8.41 22.87 -18.16
C LEU A 7 8.37 24.22 -18.88
N TRP A 8 9.28 24.46 -19.84
CA TRP A 8 9.29 25.68 -20.65
C TRP A 8 8.04 25.80 -21.53
N LEU A 9 7.57 24.69 -22.11
CA LEU A 9 6.33 24.67 -22.91
C LEU A 9 5.08 24.98 -22.08
N LEU A 10 5.10 24.63 -20.80
CA LEU A 10 4.04 24.95 -19.85
C LEU A 10 4.09 26.41 -19.39
N GLN A 11 5.29 26.99 -19.27
CA GLN A 11 5.48 28.40 -18.92
C GLN A 11 5.11 29.36 -20.07
N ASP A 12 5.20 28.94 -21.34
CA ASP A 12 4.75 29.75 -22.47
C ASP A 12 3.21 29.78 -22.58
N GLN A 13 2.66 30.97 -22.36
CA GLN A 13 1.22 31.26 -22.36
C GLN A 13 0.53 30.94 -23.70
N ASN A 14 1.27 30.93 -24.81
CA ASN A 14 0.73 30.64 -26.15
C ASN A 14 0.68 29.14 -26.48
N THR A 15 1.53 28.32 -25.84
CA THR A 15 1.61 26.87 -26.10
C THR A 15 1.00 26.03 -25.00
N CYS A 16 1.01 26.52 -23.76
CA CYS A 16 0.59 25.77 -22.57
C CYS A 16 -0.79 25.10 -22.74
N HIS A 17 -1.80 25.86 -23.17
CA HIS A 17 -3.16 25.34 -23.37
C HIS A 17 -3.28 24.22 -24.42
N LYS A 18 -2.31 24.07 -25.34
CA LYS A 18 -2.31 23.03 -26.37
C LYS A 18 -1.67 21.72 -25.90
N VAL A 19 -0.82 21.80 -24.88
CA VAL A 19 0.04 20.68 -24.47
C VAL A 19 -0.24 20.20 -23.05
N ILE A 20 -0.81 21.05 -22.20
CA ILE A 20 -1.00 20.78 -20.77
C ILE A 20 -1.75 19.48 -20.49
N ASP A 21 -2.84 19.21 -21.20
CA ASP A 21 -3.62 17.96 -21.03
C ASP A 21 -2.83 16.69 -21.37
N LYS A 22 -1.78 16.79 -22.21
CA LYS A 22 -0.90 15.68 -22.57
C LYS A 22 0.29 15.53 -21.63
N ILE A 23 0.81 16.65 -21.14
CA ILE A 23 2.04 16.71 -20.35
C ILE A 23 1.76 16.41 -18.87
N VAL A 24 0.63 16.89 -18.34
CA VAL A 24 0.29 16.79 -16.91
C VAL A 24 0.36 15.36 -16.36
N PRO A 25 -0.20 14.32 -17.01
CA PRO A 25 -0.12 12.96 -16.48
C PRO A 25 1.33 12.50 -16.26
N ALA A 26 2.22 12.73 -17.23
CA ALA A 26 3.62 12.34 -17.13
C ALA A 26 4.40 13.16 -16.09
N LEU A 27 4.06 14.45 -15.93
CA LEU A 27 4.71 15.31 -14.93
C LEU A 27 4.26 15.00 -13.50
N ILE A 28 3.03 14.53 -13.30
CA ILE A 28 2.54 14.12 -11.97
C ILE A 28 3.37 12.94 -11.46
N ASP A 29 3.56 11.91 -12.29
CA ASP A 29 4.36 10.75 -11.94
C ASP A 29 5.80 11.15 -11.57
N LEU A 30 6.39 12.07 -12.34
CA LEU A 30 7.72 12.62 -12.06
C LEU A 30 7.76 13.52 -10.81
N ALA A 31 6.67 14.23 -10.51
CA ALA A 31 6.61 15.11 -9.36
C ALA A 31 6.64 14.34 -8.04
N GLU A 32 6.18 13.09 -8.03
CA GLU A 32 6.21 12.21 -6.86
C GLU A 32 7.61 11.70 -6.52
N ILE A 33 8.51 11.65 -7.51
CA ILE A 33 9.90 11.25 -7.33
C ILE A 33 10.65 12.34 -6.56
N THR A 34 11.27 11.97 -5.43
CA THR A 34 12.01 12.90 -4.57
C THR A 34 13.41 13.21 -5.07
N THR A 35 14.02 12.31 -5.84
CA THR A 35 15.37 12.45 -6.38
C THR A 35 15.44 11.82 -7.78
N LEU A 36 15.83 12.62 -8.79
CA LEU A 36 16.12 12.12 -10.14
C LEU A 36 17.56 12.51 -10.50
N GLY A 37 18.52 11.65 -10.13
CA GLY A 37 19.95 11.96 -10.20
C GLY A 37 20.28 13.21 -9.39
N ASP A 38 20.99 14.17 -9.98
CA ASP A 38 21.44 15.40 -9.33
C ASP A 38 20.30 16.39 -9.01
N HIS A 39 19.09 16.17 -9.51
CA HIS A 39 17.98 17.10 -9.36
C HIS A 39 17.17 16.84 -8.07
N LYS A 40 17.74 17.19 -6.91
CA LYS A 40 17.12 17.04 -5.57
C LYS A 40 15.81 17.84 -5.38
N LYS A 41 15.50 18.82 -6.24
CA LYS A 41 14.31 19.70 -6.14
C LYS A 41 13.33 19.60 -7.31
N LEU A 42 13.56 18.67 -8.25
CA LEU A 42 12.78 18.57 -9.48
C LEU A 42 11.27 18.47 -9.23
N GLY A 43 10.87 17.61 -8.29
CA GLY A 43 9.46 17.43 -7.96
C GLY A 43 8.80 18.69 -7.40
N GLU A 44 9.54 19.52 -6.65
CA GLU A 44 9.02 20.82 -6.18
C GLU A 44 8.89 21.83 -7.31
N THR A 45 9.86 21.86 -8.23
CA THR A 45 9.81 22.72 -9.42
C THR A 45 8.62 22.37 -10.31
N ILE A 46 8.39 21.08 -10.59
CA ILE A 46 7.24 20.62 -11.37
C ILE A 46 5.93 21.08 -10.73
N VAL A 47 5.78 20.90 -9.41
CA VAL A 47 4.58 21.30 -8.67
C VAL A 47 4.35 22.82 -8.74
N SER A 48 5.41 23.63 -8.62
CA SER A 48 5.31 25.09 -8.75
C SER A 48 4.83 25.51 -10.14
N VAL A 49 5.44 24.95 -11.20
CA VAL A 49 5.08 25.28 -12.58
C VAL A 49 3.64 24.86 -12.89
N LEU A 50 3.20 23.69 -12.44
CA LEU A 50 1.81 23.23 -12.63
C LEU A 50 0.80 24.13 -11.91
N HIS A 51 1.12 24.59 -10.70
CA HIS A 51 0.30 25.53 -9.94
C HIS A 51 0.17 26.89 -10.66
N GLU A 52 1.27 27.45 -11.14
CA GLU A 52 1.28 28.71 -11.92
C GLU A 52 0.49 28.57 -13.23
N CYS A 53 0.61 27.42 -13.92
CA CYS A 53 -0.16 27.13 -15.13
C CYS A 53 -1.66 27.04 -14.85
N SER A 54 -2.07 26.41 -13.75
CA SER A 54 -3.48 26.31 -13.35
C SER A 54 -4.09 27.69 -13.09
N GLN A 55 -3.37 28.58 -12.42
CA GLN A 55 -3.82 29.95 -12.13
C GLN A 55 -3.90 30.83 -13.39
N SER A 56 -2.90 30.77 -14.27
CA SER A 56 -2.84 31.60 -15.48
C SER A 56 -3.90 31.22 -16.52
N LEU A 57 -4.24 29.93 -16.64
CA LEU A 57 -5.31 29.46 -17.54
C LEU A 57 -6.71 29.74 -17.02
N GLY A 58 -6.90 30.04 -15.73
CA GLY A 58 -8.20 30.41 -15.16
C GLY A 58 -8.82 31.68 -15.75
N SER A 59 -8.00 32.58 -16.30
CA SER A 59 -8.43 33.85 -16.93
C SER A 59 -8.49 33.79 -18.46
N THR A 60 -8.14 32.65 -19.09
CA THR A 60 -7.95 32.57 -20.55
C THR A 60 -9.16 31.93 -21.26
N ARG A 61 -9.42 32.32 -22.51
CA ARG A 61 -10.56 31.85 -23.34
C ARG A 61 -10.63 30.33 -23.59
N ASN A 62 -9.56 29.58 -23.30
CA ASN A 62 -9.48 28.12 -23.44
C ASN A 62 -9.27 27.49 -22.06
N PRO A 63 -10.34 27.07 -21.36
CA PRO A 63 -10.22 26.49 -20.03
C PRO A 63 -9.58 25.09 -20.08
N LEU A 64 -8.78 24.79 -19.07
CA LEU A 64 -8.22 23.46 -18.83
C LEU A 64 -9.33 22.39 -18.76
N SER A 65 -9.04 21.19 -19.25
CA SER A 65 -9.93 20.04 -19.06
C SER A 65 -10.22 19.81 -17.56
N SER A 66 -11.47 19.49 -17.21
CA SER A 66 -11.88 19.17 -15.82
C SER A 66 -10.95 18.12 -15.22
N ARG A 67 -10.62 17.09 -16.02
CA ARG A 67 -9.78 15.99 -15.58
C ARG A 67 -8.37 16.45 -15.20
N THR A 68 -7.79 17.34 -16.01
CA THR A 68 -6.44 17.86 -15.78
C THR A 68 -6.41 18.76 -14.55
N LYS A 69 -7.47 19.53 -14.29
CA LYS A 69 -7.59 20.36 -13.07
C LYS A 69 -7.62 19.49 -11.82
N GLU A 70 -8.49 18.48 -11.81
CA GLU A 70 -8.62 17.54 -10.69
C GLU A 70 -7.29 16.87 -10.35
N LEU A 71 -6.53 16.46 -11.37
CA LEU A 71 -5.21 15.83 -11.20
C LEU A 71 -4.17 16.79 -10.60
N ILE A 72 -4.14 18.05 -11.04
CA ILE A 72 -3.24 19.07 -10.48
C ILE A 72 -3.62 19.38 -9.02
N ASP A 73 -4.91 19.54 -8.73
CA ASP A 73 -5.40 19.83 -7.39
C ASP A 73 -5.14 18.66 -6.41
N GLU A 74 -5.27 17.42 -6.87
CA GLU A 74 -4.93 16.22 -6.09
C GLU A 74 -3.42 16.17 -5.77
N LEU A 75 -2.56 16.42 -6.77
CA LEU A 75 -1.10 16.49 -6.57
C LEU A 75 -0.72 17.59 -5.56
N LEU A 76 -1.28 18.79 -5.70
CA LEU A 76 -1.00 19.92 -4.80
C LEU A 76 -1.43 19.60 -3.38
N SER A 77 -2.62 19.03 -3.21
CA SER A 77 -3.15 18.62 -1.90
C SER A 77 -2.27 17.55 -1.25
N SER A 78 -1.83 16.56 -2.04
CA SER A 78 -0.92 15.50 -1.60
C SER A 78 0.44 16.05 -1.16
N LYS A 79 1.05 16.94 -1.95
CA LYS A 79 2.32 17.58 -1.61
C LYS A 79 2.22 18.46 -0.37
N GLN A 80 1.15 19.23 -0.25
CA GLN A 80 0.90 20.06 0.94
C GLN A 80 0.73 19.20 2.19
N ARG A 81 0.01 18.08 2.10
CA ARG A 81 -0.12 17.12 3.20
C ARG A 81 1.23 16.53 3.59
N SER A 82 2.03 16.09 2.62
CA SER A 82 3.38 15.56 2.87
C SER A 82 4.28 16.58 3.57
N LYS A 83 4.27 17.86 3.15
CA LYS A 83 5.03 18.93 3.83
C LYS A 83 4.57 19.14 5.27
N ARG A 84 3.26 19.18 5.52
CA ARG A 84 2.72 19.30 6.89
C ARG A 84 3.11 18.13 7.78
N GLU A 85 3.06 16.91 7.26
CA GLU A 85 3.44 15.71 8.01
C GLU A 85 4.95 15.60 8.24
N LYS A 86 5.79 16.09 7.31
CA LYS A 86 7.25 16.17 7.51
C LYS A 86 7.63 17.11 8.66
N ASN A 87 6.88 18.18 8.86
CA ASN A 87 7.13 19.18 9.90
C ASN A 87 6.40 18.88 11.22
N MET A 88 5.67 17.76 11.29
CA MET A 88 4.92 17.36 12.47
C MET A 88 5.84 16.61 13.44
N PRO A 89 5.76 16.86 14.77
CA PRO A 89 6.54 16.10 15.73
C PRO A 89 6.14 14.62 15.70
N LYS A 90 7.07 13.74 16.08
CA LYS A 90 6.87 12.29 16.00
C LYS A 90 5.68 11.85 16.86
N GLU A 91 5.52 12.43 18.05
CA GLU A 91 4.43 12.14 18.98
C GLU A 91 3.05 12.39 18.35
N ASP A 92 2.87 13.52 17.65
CA ASP A 92 1.62 13.84 16.95
C ASP A 92 1.34 12.87 15.80
N LEU A 93 2.39 12.38 15.14
CA LEU A 93 2.28 11.36 14.10
C LEU A 93 1.79 10.03 14.68
N HIS A 94 2.31 9.63 15.84
CA HIS A 94 1.86 8.45 16.57
C HIS A 94 0.40 8.60 17.03
N ILE A 95 0.01 9.78 17.52
CA ILE A 95 -1.39 10.06 17.89
C ILE A 95 -2.32 9.91 16.68
N LYS A 96 -1.93 10.44 15.51
CA LYS A 96 -2.69 10.26 14.27
C LYS A 96 -2.79 8.81 13.82
N GLN A 97 -1.69 8.07 13.91
CA GLN A 97 -1.68 6.64 13.59
C GLN A 97 -2.60 5.85 14.52
N ALA A 98 -2.55 6.12 15.83
CA ALA A 98 -3.44 5.51 16.81
C ALA A 98 -4.91 5.87 16.56
N ALA A 99 -5.22 7.14 16.28
CA ALA A 99 -6.56 7.57 15.93
C ALA A 99 -7.08 6.88 14.65
N SER A 100 -6.23 6.78 13.63
CA SER A 100 -6.54 6.03 12.40
C SER A 100 -6.82 4.55 12.69
N LEU A 101 -6.12 3.93 13.64
CA LEU A 101 -6.32 2.54 14.02
C LEU A 101 -7.67 2.34 14.71
N VAL A 102 -8.06 3.23 15.61
CA VAL A 102 -9.38 3.18 16.27
C VAL A 102 -10.51 3.25 15.24
N ILE A 103 -10.43 4.18 14.29
CA ILE A 103 -11.44 4.33 13.23
C ILE A 103 -11.44 3.12 12.28
N LYS A 104 -10.27 2.50 12.01
CA LYS A 104 -10.20 1.24 11.27
C LYS A 104 -11.00 0.14 11.98
N LEU A 105 -10.86 0.01 13.29
CA LEU A 105 -11.58 -1.00 14.08
C LEU A 105 -13.10 -0.76 14.07
N GLU A 106 -13.55 0.51 14.13
CA GLU A 106 -14.96 0.85 13.91
C GLU A 106 -15.45 0.43 12.52
N GLY A 107 -14.64 0.70 11.49
CA GLY A 107 -14.92 0.26 10.12
C GLY A 107 -15.05 -1.26 10.01
N ASN A 108 -14.17 -2.01 10.66
CA ASN A 108 -14.24 -3.48 10.72
C ASN A 108 -15.52 -3.95 11.41
N SER A 109 -15.91 -3.33 12.54
CA SER A 109 -17.16 -3.68 13.23
C SER A 109 -18.40 -3.43 12.37
N LEU A 110 -18.43 -2.31 11.63
CA LEU A 110 -19.50 -2.01 10.67
C LEU A 110 -19.51 -2.99 9.50
N PHE A 111 -18.33 -3.40 9.03
CA PHE A 111 -18.19 -4.39 7.97
C PHE A 111 -18.75 -5.75 8.41
N SER A 112 -18.34 -6.25 9.58
CA SER A 112 -18.81 -7.53 10.13
C SER A 112 -20.31 -7.52 10.47
N SER A 113 -20.90 -6.35 10.73
CA SER A 113 -22.36 -6.22 10.93
C SER A 113 -23.15 -6.05 9.63
N GLY A 114 -22.49 -6.12 8.47
CA GLY A 114 -23.11 -6.01 7.14
C GLY A 114 -23.39 -4.58 6.69
N ASN A 115 -23.04 -3.55 7.48
CA ASN A 115 -23.19 -2.16 7.08
C ASN A 115 -22.01 -1.68 6.21
N ILE A 116 -21.96 -2.19 4.98
CA ILE A 116 -20.82 -2.02 4.07
C ILE A 116 -20.59 -0.56 3.68
N ALA A 117 -21.64 0.22 3.45
CA ALA A 117 -21.53 1.63 3.09
C ALA A 117 -20.92 2.46 4.23
N ALA A 118 -21.36 2.21 5.48
CA ALA A 118 -20.79 2.89 6.63
C ALA A 118 -19.33 2.46 6.88
N ALA A 119 -19.01 1.17 6.68
CA ALA A 119 -17.63 0.68 6.76
C ALA A 119 -16.72 1.39 5.75
N ALA A 120 -17.15 1.54 4.49
CA ALA A 120 -16.40 2.28 3.47
C ALA A 120 -16.14 3.75 3.86
N SER A 121 -17.14 4.40 4.48
CA SER A 121 -17.00 5.76 5.00
C SER A 121 -15.95 5.82 6.13
N LYS A 122 -15.98 4.86 7.06
CA LYS A 122 -15.00 4.79 8.16
C LYS A 122 -13.59 4.51 7.69
N TYR A 123 -13.39 3.62 6.71
CA TYR A 123 -12.06 3.43 6.12
C TYR A 123 -11.55 4.69 5.40
N SER A 124 -12.44 5.49 4.82
CA SER A 124 -12.07 6.78 4.21
C SER A 124 -11.63 7.80 5.27
N GLU A 125 -12.32 7.85 6.40
CA GLU A 125 -11.95 8.67 7.56
C GLU A 125 -10.59 8.24 8.14
N ALA A 126 -10.38 6.93 8.29
CA ALA A 126 -9.10 6.37 8.72
C ALA A 126 -7.95 6.76 7.75
N LEU A 127 -8.14 6.66 6.43
CA LEU A 127 -7.14 7.06 5.43
C LEU A 127 -6.81 8.56 5.47
N ALA A 128 -7.78 9.40 5.85
CA ALA A 128 -7.58 10.84 6.01
C ALA A 128 -6.69 11.17 7.22
N LEU A 129 -6.78 10.38 8.30
CA LEU A 129 -5.92 10.54 9.49
C LEU A 129 -4.58 9.81 9.37
N CYS A 130 -4.56 8.66 8.71
CA CYS A 130 -3.39 7.79 8.60
C CYS A 130 -2.20 8.54 7.98
N PRO A 131 -1.05 8.63 8.67
CA PRO A 131 0.15 9.25 8.12
C PRO A 131 0.53 8.68 6.74
N LEU A 132 1.04 9.52 5.84
CA LEU A 132 1.47 9.08 4.51
C LEU A 132 2.66 8.11 4.57
N ARG A 133 3.49 8.21 5.62
CA ARG A 133 4.63 7.30 5.85
C ARG A 133 4.22 5.91 6.36
N SER A 134 3.03 5.77 6.95
CA SER A 134 2.48 4.51 7.47
C SER A 134 1.96 3.63 6.33
N LYS A 135 2.86 3.23 5.42
CA LYS A 135 2.50 2.52 4.18
C LYS A 135 1.74 1.23 4.45
N LYS A 136 2.20 0.42 5.42
CA LYS A 136 1.58 -0.86 5.80
C LYS A 136 0.10 -0.67 6.15
N GLU A 137 -0.21 0.27 7.03
CA GLU A 137 -1.58 0.57 7.45
C GLU A 137 -2.44 1.11 6.31
N ARG A 138 -1.87 1.96 5.45
CA ARG A 138 -2.58 2.47 4.27
C ARG A 138 -2.92 1.37 3.28
N VAL A 139 -2.02 0.40 3.05
CA VAL A 139 -2.29 -0.78 2.20
C VAL A 139 -3.54 -1.51 2.70
N VAL A 140 -3.59 -1.82 4.00
CA VAL A 140 -4.73 -2.51 4.62
C VAL A 140 -6.02 -1.70 4.46
N LEU A 141 -5.99 -0.41 4.77
CA LEU A 141 -7.17 0.46 4.66
C LEU A 141 -7.72 0.55 3.23
N TYR A 142 -6.85 0.77 2.24
CA TYR A 142 -7.26 0.78 0.84
C TYR A 142 -7.81 -0.59 0.42
N SER A 143 -7.16 -1.67 0.83
CA SER A 143 -7.61 -3.02 0.49
C SER A 143 -8.98 -3.34 1.08
N ASN A 144 -9.22 -2.98 2.35
CA ASN A 144 -10.52 -3.19 3.01
C ASN A 144 -11.62 -2.32 2.40
N ARG A 145 -11.31 -1.06 2.05
CA ARG A 145 -12.27 -0.20 1.36
C ARG A 145 -12.57 -0.69 -0.06
N ALA A 146 -11.60 -1.26 -0.77
CA ALA A 146 -11.82 -1.94 -2.05
C ALA A 146 -12.81 -3.11 -1.91
N GLN A 147 -12.71 -3.89 -0.83
CA GLN A 147 -13.69 -4.94 -0.52
C GLN A 147 -15.09 -4.37 -0.37
N CYS A 148 -15.25 -3.26 0.37
CA CYS A 148 -16.54 -2.60 0.49
C CYS A 148 -17.09 -2.19 -0.88
N TYR A 149 -16.25 -1.63 -1.76
CA TYR A 149 -16.69 -1.22 -3.10
C TYR A 149 -17.08 -2.41 -3.99
N LEU A 150 -16.43 -3.57 -3.87
CA LEU A 150 -16.87 -4.79 -4.54
C LEU A 150 -18.28 -5.20 -4.10
N LEU A 151 -18.52 -5.27 -2.79
CA LEU A 151 -19.82 -5.63 -2.21
C LEU A 151 -20.91 -4.61 -2.59
N LEU A 152 -20.55 -3.33 -2.72
CA LEU A 152 -21.44 -2.27 -3.17
C LEU A 152 -21.62 -2.19 -4.70
N GLN A 153 -21.08 -3.15 -5.46
CA GLN A 153 -21.15 -3.20 -6.92
C GLN A 153 -20.53 -1.96 -7.62
N GLN A 154 -19.45 -1.43 -7.05
CA GLN A 154 -18.70 -0.27 -7.55
C GLN A 154 -17.29 -0.70 -8.02
N PRO A 155 -17.17 -1.42 -9.15
CA PRO A 155 -15.91 -2.03 -9.56
C PRO A 155 -14.81 -1.02 -9.88
N LEU A 156 -15.13 0.15 -10.45
CA LEU A 156 -14.12 1.18 -10.75
C LEU A 156 -13.47 1.74 -9.49
N ALA A 157 -14.25 1.95 -8.43
CA ALA A 157 -13.73 2.41 -7.14
C ALA A 157 -12.86 1.32 -6.47
N ALA A 158 -13.29 0.06 -6.54
CA ALA A 158 -12.52 -1.08 -6.07
C ALA A 158 -11.16 -1.21 -6.79
N ILE A 159 -11.13 -1.07 -8.13
CA ILE A 159 -9.88 -1.10 -8.92
C ILE A 159 -8.94 0.02 -8.49
N SER A 160 -9.47 1.24 -8.33
CA SER A 160 -8.68 2.39 -7.87
C SER A 160 -8.01 2.10 -6.53
N ASP A 161 -8.78 1.64 -5.54
CA ASP A 161 -8.26 1.40 -4.19
C ASP A 161 -7.31 0.20 -4.13
N ALA A 162 -7.65 -0.91 -4.79
CA ALA A 162 -6.78 -2.07 -4.85
C ALA A 162 -5.45 -1.74 -5.53
N THR A 163 -5.47 -0.91 -6.58
CA THR A 163 -4.24 -0.42 -7.25
C THR A 163 -3.42 0.46 -6.32
N ARG A 164 -4.04 1.39 -5.57
CA ARG A 164 -3.32 2.19 -4.57
C ARG A 164 -2.66 1.32 -3.51
N ALA A 165 -3.36 0.30 -3.02
CA ALA A 165 -2.78 -0.66 -2.08
C ALA A 165 -1.56 -1.38 -2.68
N LEU A 166 -1.65 -1.84 -3.93
CA LEU A 166 -0.55 -2.54 -4.60
C LEU A 166 0.66 -1.66 -4.90
N CYS A 167 0.45 -0.35 -5.17
CA CYS A 167 1.51 0.64 -5.34
C CYS A 167 2.19 1.03 -4.03
N LEU A 168 1.49 0.93 -2.89
CA LEU A 168 2.05 1.26 -1.58
C LEU A 168 2.74 0.08 -0.91
N HIS A 169 2.35 -1.15 -1.25
CA HIS A 169 2.93 -2.36 -0.69
C HIS A 169 4.41 -2.47 -1.03
N ASN A 170 5.21 -2.91 -0.06
CA ASN A 170 6.60 -3.26 -0.28
C ASN A 170 6.76 -4.73 0.08
N PRO A 171 7.13 -5.59 -0.87
CA PRO A 171 7.47 -5.34 -2.28
C PRO A 171 6.26 -4.97 -3.17
N LEU A 172 6.47 -4.15 -4.21
CA LEU A 172 5.39 -3.67 -5.09
C LEU A 172 4.60 -4.82 -5.72
N ASN A 173 3.28 -4.62 -5.87
CA ASN A 173 2.35 -5.58 -6.46
C ASN A 173 2.30 -6.98 -5.79
N ARG A 174 2.76 -7.11 -4.54
CA ARG A 174 2.76 -8.39 -3.78
C ARG A 174 1.81 -8.38 -2.58
N HIS A 175 0.59 -7.89 -2.75
CA HIS A 175 -0.43 -7.95 -1.70
C HIS A 175 -1.62 -8.80 -2.18
N ALA A 176 -1.66 -10.08 -1.75
CA ALA A 176 -2.61 -11.09 -2.23
C ALA A 176 -4.07 -10.63 -2.17
N LYS A 177 -4.53 -10.09 -1.04
CA LYS A 177 -5.92 -9.61 -0.86
C LYS A 177 -6.27 -8.51 -1.87
N SER A 178 -5.35 -7.59 -2.15
CA SER A 178 -5.60 -6.52 -3.15
C SER A 178 -5.58 -7.04 -4.58
N LEU A 179 -4.68 -7.97 -4.93
CA LEU A 179 -4.68 -8.62 -6.25
C LEU A 179 -6.01 -9.32 -6.51
N TRP A 180 -6.48 -10.11 -5.55
CA TRP A 180 -7.74 -10.82 -5.66
C TRP A 180 -8.93 -9.87 -5.84
N ARG A 181 -9.02 -8.83 -5.00
CA ARG A 181 -10.07 -7.82 -5.08
C ARG A 181 -10.08 -7.09 -6.43
N ARG A 182 -8.90 -6.78 -6.99
CA ARG A 182 -8.79 -6.14 -8.30
C ARG A 182 -9.15 -7.09 -9.44
N ALA A 183 -8.78 -8.36 -9.34
CA ALA A 183 -9.18 -9.40 -10.30
C ALA A 183 -10.72 -9.55 -10.38
N GLN A 184 -11.39 -9.55 -9.22
CA GLN A 184 -12.86 -9.59 -9.13
C GLN A 184 -13.49 -8.34 -9.75
N ALA A 185 -12.96 -7.15 -9.46
CA ALA A 185 -13.47 -5.92 -10.03
C ALA A 185 -13.29 -5.85 -11.56
N TYR A 186 -12.18 -6.37 -12.09
CA TYR A 186 -11.98 -6.49 -13.54
C TYR A 186 -12.94 -7.49 -14.19
N ASP A 187 -13.24 -8.61 -13.51
CA ASP A 187 -14.25 -9.58 -13.98
C ASP A 187 -15.62 -8.92 -14.10
N MET A 188 -16.04 -8.13 -13.10
CA MET A 188 -17.30 -7.38 -13.13
C MET A 188 -17.40 -6.40 -14.31
N LEU A 189 -16.26 -5.89 -14.80
CA LEU A 189 -16.19 -4.99 -15.96
C LEU A 189 -16.00 -5.72 -17.30
N GLY A 190 -15.87 -7.06 -17.30
CA GLY A 190 -15.57 -7.84 -18.50
C GLY A 190 -14.14 -7.68 -19.01
N LEU A 191 -13.23 -7.14 -18.19
CA LEU A 191 -11.82 -6.95 -18.50
C LEU A 191 -11.05 -8.25 -18.24
N ALA A 192 -11.28 -9.23 -19.13
CA ALA A 192 -10.86 -10.62 -18.91
C ALA A 192 -9.33 -10.81 -18.83
N LYS A 193 -8.55 -10.04 -19.60
CA LYS A 193 -7.09 -10.18 -19.61
C LYS A 193 -6.49 -9.66 -18.31
N GLU A 194 -6.96 -8.50 -17.87
CA GLU A 194 -6.55 -7.83 -16.64
C GLU A 194 -6.93 -8.67 -15.41
N SER A 195 -8.17 -9.18 -15.38
CA SER A 195 -8.64 -10.11 -14.35
C SER A 195 -7.79 -11.38 -14.28
N LEU A 196 -7.45 -11.97 -15.43
CA LEU A 196 -6.60 -13.16 -15.50
C LEU A 196 -5.20 -12.91 -14.95
N LEU A 197 -4.57 -11.79 -15.33
CA LEU A 197 -3.23 -11.44 -14.87
C LEU A 197 -3.17 -11.28 -13.35
N ASP A 198 -4.11 -10.54 -12.77
CA ASP A 198 -4.19 -10.38 -11.32
C ASP A 198 -4.49 -11.70 -10.59
N ALA A 199 -5.35 -12.56 -11.15
CA ALA A 199 -5.63 -13.88 -10.58
C ALA A 199 -4.40 -14.80 -10.59
N ILE A 200 -3.59 -14.77 -11.65
CA ILE A 200 -2.34 -15.54 -11.72
C ILE A 200 -1.33 -15.00 -10.70
N LEU A 201 -1.19 -13.67 -10.58
CA LEU A 201 -0.32 -13.04 -9.59
C LEU A 201 -0.76 -13.38 -8.16
N PHE A 202 -2.06 -13.40 -7.90
CA PHE A 202 -2.62 -13.82 -6.61
C PHE A 202 -2.22 -15.26 -6.27
N ILE A 203 -2.37 -16.20 -7.22
CA ILE A 203 -1.99 -17.60 -7.01
C ILE A 203 -0.49 -17.74 -6.72
N ASN A 204 0.34 -16.99 -7.46
CA ASN A 204 1.77 -16.97 -7.23
C ASN A 204 2.11 -16.46 -5.82
N GLU A 205 1.45 -15.40 -5.36
CA GLU A 205 1.65 -14.88 -4.00
C GLU A 205 1.22 -15.89 -2.92
N CYS A 206 0.06 -16.54 -3.07
CA CYS A 206 -0.37 -17.60 -2.15
C CYS A 206 0.60 -18.79 -2.10
N SER A 207 1.32 -19.07 -3.19
CA SER A 207 2.33 -20.14 -3.21
C SER A 207 3.64 -19.76 -2.52
N GLN A 208 3.91 -18.45 -2.37
CA GLN A 208 5.14 -17.91 -1.79
C GLN A 208 4.96 -17.39 -0.35
N SER A 209 3.72 -17.24 0.12
CA SER A 209 3.43 -16.68 1.44
C SER A 209 3.82 -17.63 2.59
N THR A 210 4.52 -17.08 3.59
CA THR A 210 4.88 -17.76 4.85
C THR A 210 3.77 -17.70 5.91
N ASP A 211 2.66 -17.01 5.61
CA ASP A 211 1.54 -16.85 6.53
C ASP A 211 0.98 -18.23 6.93
N PRO A 212 0.88 -18.58 8.24
CA PRO A 212 0.35 -19.86 8.69
C PRO A 212 -1.04 -20.20 8.11
N ASP A 213 -1.92 -19.22 7.88
CA ASP A 213 -3.28 -19.50 7.37
C ASP A 213 -3.29 -19.81 5.86
N LEU A 214 -2.46 -19.11 5.09
CA LEU A 214 -2.24 -19.41 3.66
C LEU A 214 -1.33 -20.64 3.45
N SER A 215 -0.37 -20.87 4.33
CA SER A 215 0.59 -21.99 4.27
C SER A 215 0.01 -23.32 4.77
N LEU A 216 -1.06 -23.32 5.58
CA LEU A 216 -1.86 -24.52 5.84
C LEU A 216 -2.51 -25.08 4.56
N ARG A 217 -2.69 -24.25 3.51
CA ARG A 217 -3.10 -24.67 2.16
C ARG A 217 -1.92 -25.07 1.25
N GLN A 218 -0.83 -25.56 1.83
CA GLN A 218 0.38 -26.05 1.13
C GLN A 218 0.06 -26.64 -0.26
N ASN A 219 0.46 -25.89 -1.30
CA ASN A 219 0.47 -26.29 -2.71
C ASN A 219 -0.88 -26.49 -3.41
N LYS A 220 -2.01 -26.03 -2.84
CA LYS A 220 -3.30 -26.07 -3.52
C LYS A 220 -3.83 -24.67 -3.79
N VAL A 221 -3.91 -24.35 -5.08
CA VAL A 221 -4.62 -23.18 -5.58
C VAL A 221 -6.04 -23.18 -5.01
N PRO A 222 -6.52 -22.07 -4.41
CA PRO A 222 -7.91 -22.00 -3.95
C PRO A 222 -8.89 -22.28 -5.09
N ASP A 223 -9.89 -23.13 -4.88
CA ASP A 223 -10.83 -23.56 -5.92
C ASP A 223 -11.51 -22.37 -6.61
N TYR A 224 -11.85 -21.32 -5.86
CA TYR A 224 -12.43 -20.10 -6.41
C TYR A 224 -11.47 -19.37 -7.38
N ALA A 225 -10.17 -19.40 -7.11
CA ALA A 225 -9.15 -18.78 -7.96
C ALA A 225 -8.95 -19.60 -9.23
N GLU A 226 -8.94 -20.93 -9.12
CA GLU A 226 -8.91 -21.82 -10.29
C GLU A 226 -10.14 -21.61 -11.18
N ARG A 227 -11.34 -21.51 -10.59
CA ARG A 227 -12.59 -21.21 -11.32
C ARG A 227 -12.49 -19.90 -12.07
N LEU A 228 -12.02 -18.82 -11.41
CA LEU A 228 -11.87 -17.52 -12.05
C LEU A 228 -10.84 -17.57 -13.19
N VAL A 229 -9.68 -18.18 -12.98
CA VAL A 229 -8.65 -18.33 -14.03
C VAL A 229 -9.21 -19.08 -15.25
N LYS A 230 -9.90 -20.21 -15.04
CA LYS A 230 -10.53 -20.96 -16.15
C LYS A 230 -11.56 -20.13 -16.90
N LYS A 231 -12.41 -19.39 -16.18
CA LYS A 231 -13.40 -18.46 -16.75
C LYS A 231 -12.70 -17.42 -17.63
N GLN A 232 -11.70 -16.72 -17.10
CA GLN A 232 -11.02 -15.65 -17.82
C GLN A 232 -10.14 -16.14 -18.97
N MET A 233 -9.49 -17.30 -18.84
CA MET A 233 -8.72 -17.91 -19.93
C MET A 233 -9.59 -18.20 -21.15
N ARG A 234 -10.83 -18.68 -20.92
CA ARG A 234 -11.82 -18.90 -22.00
C ARG A 234 -12.26 -17.58 -22.61
N ALA A 235 -12.59 -16.59 -21.77
CA ALA A 235 -13.07 -15.28 -22.21
C ALA A 235 -12.00 -14.45 -22.96
N ALA A 236 -10.73 -14.55 -22.55
CA ALA A 236 -9.61 -13.84 -23.17
C ALA A 236 -9.16 -14.45 -24.51
N TRP A 237 -9.72 -15.61 -24.90
CA TRP A 237 -9.40 -16.35 -26.13
C TRP A 237 -7.91 -16.66 -26.31
N LEU A 238 -7.11 -16.61 -25.24
CA LEU A 238 -5.66 -16.85 -25.26
C LEU A 238 -5.29 -18.23 -25.79
N PHE A 239 -6.23 -19.18 -25.73
CA PHE A 239 -6.07 -20.54 -26.26
C PHE A 239 -7.00 -20.86 -27.43
N ARG A 240 -7.65 -19.88 -28.08
CA ARG A 240 -8.56 -20.14 -29.22
C ARG A 240 -7.88 -21.02 -30.28
N GLU A 241 -6.66 -20.66 -30.65
CA GLU A 241 -5.92 -21.35 -31.70
C GLU A 241 -5.45 -22.75 -31.29
N ALA A 242 -5.03 -22.92 -30.02
CA ALA A 242 -4.68 -24.22 -29.46
C ALA A 242 -5.92 -25.13 -29.30
N ALA A 243 -7.05 -24.58 -28.85
CA ALA A 243 -8.32 -25.28 -28.72
C ALA A 243 -8.86 -25.73 -30.09
N VAL A 244 -8.72 -24.92 -31.14
CA VAL A 244 -9.08 -25.31 -32.52
C VAL A 244 -8.15 -26.41 -33.05
N LYS A 245 -6.84 -26.34 -32.78
CA LYS A 245 -5.84 -27.35 -33.24
C LYS A 245 -5.96 -28.69 -32.51
N HIS A 246 -6.42 -28.71 -31.26
CA HIS A 246 -6.54 -29.92 -30.45
C HIS A 246 -7.98 -30.46 -30.36
N GLY A 247 -8.84 -30.12 -31.32
CA GLY A 247 -10.16 -30.77 -31.46
C GLY A 247 -11.25 -30.19 -30.58
N GLY A 248 -11.31 -28.85 -30.47
CA GLY A 248 -12.46 -28.06 -30.07
C GLY A 248 -13.33 -28.66 -28.98
N VAL A 249 -13.15 -28.22 -27.74
CA VAL A 249 -14.18 -28.45 -26.72
C VAL A 249 -15.42 -27.67 -27.12
N HIS A 250 -16.33 -28.32 -27.82
CA HIS A 250 -17.68 -27.84 -28.07
C HIS A 250 -18.45 -28.03 -26.76
N CYS A 251 -18.63 -26.96 -26.00
CA CYS A 251 -19.66 -26.94 -24.96
C CYS A 251 -20.85 -26.19 -25.56
N GLU A 252 -21.86 -26.95 -25.96
CA GLU A 252 -23.18 -26.41 -26.30
C GLU A 252 -23.77 -25.66 -25.09
N GLY A 253 -24.49 -24.58 -25.38
CA GLY A 253 -25.58 -24.13 -24.53
C GLY A 253 -25.34 -22.84 -23.76
N ASP A 254 -25.31 -21.72 -24.47
CA ASP A 254 -26.01 -20.52 -24.01
C ASP A 254 -27.51 -20.86 -23.95
N ASN A 255 -28.04 -21.06 -22.75
CA ASN A 255 -29.47 -20.98 -22.48
C ASN A 255 -29.62 -20.13 -21.24
N GLY A 256 -30.28 -18.98 -21.41
CA GLY A 256 -30.71 -18.15 -20.30
C GLY A 256 -31.63 -18.93 -19.34
N GLU A 257 -31.10 -19.30 -18.19
CA GLU A 257 -31.84 -19.51 -16.95
C GLU A 257 -31.24 -18.52 -15.94
N ILE A 258 -31.98 -17.45 -15.66
CA ILE A 258 -32.75 -17.27 -14.41
C ILE A 258 -31.82 -17.23 -13.19
N TYR A 259 -31.86 -16.12 -12.45
CA TYR A 259 -31.11 -15.89 -11.21
C TYR A 259 -31.21 -17.12 -10.28
N GLY A 260 -30.17 -17.95 -10.31
CA GLY A 260 -29.98 -19.09 -9.43
C GLY A 260 -28.91 -18.72 -8.41
N GLN A 261 -29.34 -18.64 -7.16
CA GLN A 261 -28.53 -18.40 -5.98
C GLN A 261 -27.50 -19.54 -5.82
N GLU A 262 -26.32 -19.36 -6.39
CA GLU A 262 -25.23 -20.33 -6.29
C GLU A 262 -24.34 -19.97 -5.08
N GLY A 263 -24.05 -21.01 -4.29
CA GLY A 263 -23.44 -20.97 -2.96
C GLY A 263 -22.32 -19.95 -2.84
N ASP A 264 -22.52 -19.06 -1.88
CA ASP A 264 -21.56 -18.07 -1.45
C ASP A 264 -20.53 -18.73 -0.51
N ASP A 265 -19.65 -19.56 -1.05
CA ASP A 265 -18.47 -20.05 -0.34
C ASP A 265 -17.28 -19.05 -0.40
N SER A 266 -17.55 -17.80 -0.80
CA SER A 266 -16.56 -16.70 -0.83
C SER A 266 -16.83 -15.63 0.22
N GLU A 267 -17.88 -15.77 1.01
CA GLU A 267 -18.36 -14.73 1.90
C GLU A 267 -17.48 -14.61 3.17
N TRP A 268 -16.85 -13.43 3.30
CA TRP A 268 -16.32 -12.83 4.54
C TRP A 268 -14.89 -13.18 5.02
N GLU A 269 -14.27 -14.28 4.61
CA GLU A 269 -12.99 -14.73 5.21
C GLU A 269 -11.77 -13.80 4.97
N THR A 270 -11.80 -12.88 3.99
CA THR A 270 -10.64 -12.00 3.70
C THR A 270 -10.67 -10.63 4.38
N ALA A 271 -11.72 -10.29 5.12
CA ALA A 271 -11.87 -8.97 5.73
C ALA A 271 -11.49 -8.89 7.22
N SER A 272 -11.53 -10.02 7.92
CA SER A 272 -11.47 -10.07 9.38
C SER A 272 -10.15 -10.60 9.91
N GLU A 273 -9.02 -9.97 9.58
CA GLU A 273 -7.81 -10.18 10.39
C GLU A 273 -7.12 -8.84 10.63
N SER A 274 -6.91 -8.56 11.91
CA SER A 274 -6.01 -7.52 12.38
C SER A 274 -4.58 -8.00 12.16
N ASP A 275 -3.84 -7.33 11.29
CA ASP A 275 -2.36 -7.37 11.29
C ASP A 275 -1.85 -6.68 12.58
N ILE A 276 -2.19 -7.25 13.73
CA ILE A 276 -1.39 -7.10 14.94
C ILE A 276 -0.37 -8.22 14.82
N GLU A 277 0.63 -8.00 13.97
CA GLU A 277 1.90 -8.65 14.22
C GLU A 277 2.30 -8.25 15.64
N ASN A 278 2.62 -9.27 16.43
CA ASN A 278 3.09 -9.17 17.79
C ASN A 278 4.30 -8.21 17.87
N ASP A 279 4.04 -6.94 18.14
CA ASP A 279 5.03 -5.92 18.46
C ASP A 279 5.53 -6.16 19.90
N GLY A 280 6.23 -7.28 20.03
CA GLY A 280 6.71 -7.85 21.26
C GLY A 280 8.22 -7.98 21.22
N ARG A 281 8.93 -6.84 21.24
CA ARG A 281 10.33 -6.69 21.66
C ARG A 281 11.31 -7.67 21.00
N ARG A 282 11.94 -7.25 19.90
CA ARG A 282 13.35 -7.52 19.51
C ARG A 282 13.49 -7.11 18.05
N ASP A 283 13.94 -5.88 17.80
CA ASP A 283 15.19 -5.61 17.07
C ASP A 283 15.37 -4.07 17.02
N MET A 284 16.10 -3.55 18.01
CA MET A 284 16.80 -2.28 17.86
C MET A 284 18.22 -2.70 17.49
N GLY A 285 18.41 -3.00 16.21
CA GLY A 285 19.69 -3.37 15.62
C GLY A 285 19.85 -2.55 14.35
N ASP A 286 20.94 -1.79 14.31
CA ASP A 286 21.42 -1.01 13.19
C ASP A 286 21.24 -1.72 11.85
N ASP A 287 20.74 -0.98 10.85
CA ASP A 287 21.08 -1.11 9.43
C ASP A 287 20.31 -0.03 8.65
N ASP A 288 20.83 1.20 8.73
CA ASP A 288 20.69 2.23 7.69
C ASP A 288 22.00 3.05 7.74
N GLU A 289 23.12 2.37 7.46
CA GLU A 289 24.29 3.04 6.86
C GLU A 289 23.93 3.28 5.39
N ASP A 290 23.82 4.54 4.98
CA ASP A 290 24.28 5.04 3.68
C ASP A 290 24.18 6.58 3.65
N ASP A 291 25.36 7.20 3.64
CA ASP A 291 25.75 8.46 3.00
C ASP A 291 25.09 9.79 3.40
N ASP A 292 25.57 10.36 4.51
CA ASP A 292 25.69 11.82 4.67
C ASP A 292 27.19 12.17 4.77
N ASP A 293 27.82 12.44 3.63
CA ASP A 293 29.15 13.07 3.55
C ASP A 293 29.02 14.60 3.68
N ASP A 294 29.77 15.11 4.68
CA ASP A 294 30.49 16.38 4.76
C ASP A 294 29.72 17.71 4.61
N ASP A 295 29.39 18.31 5.76
CA ASP A 295 29.48 19.77 5.94
C ASP A 295 30.55 20.07 7.00
N ASP A 296 31.69 20.58 6.51
CA ASP A 296 32.71 21.29 7.28
C ASP A 296 32.07 22.45 8.06
N ASP A 297 32.23 22.49 9.39
CA ASP A 297 32.24 23.76 10.11
C ASP A 297 33.27 23.74 11.24
N ASP A 298 34.31 24.54 11.02
CA ASP A 298 35.40 24.85 11.94
C ASP A 298 34.87 25.48 13.23
N SER A 299 35.19 24.87 14.37
CA SER A 299 35.34 25.61 15.63
C SER A 299 36.28 24.88 16.57
N GLU A 300 37.54 25.34 16.55
CA GLU A 300 38.51 25.34 17.65
C GLU A 300 37.78 25.51 19.01
N TRP A 301 38.14 24.82 20.11
CA TRP A 301 38.96 25.36 21.19
C TRP A 301 39.18 24.25 22.27
N LYS A 302 40.42 23.75 22.31
CA LYS A 302 41.30 23.53 23.47
C LYS A 302 40.75 23.08 24.84
N ASN A 303 41.30 21.93 25.24
CA ASN A 303 42.15 21.68 26.43
C ASN A 303 41.58 21.01 27.70
N ASP A 304 42.43 20.06 28.15
CA ASP A 304 42.75 19.61 29.53
C ASP A 304 41.75 18.68 30.23
N ASP A 305 42.13 17.64 30.98
CA ASP A 305 43.38 16.91 31.26
C ASP A 305 42.95 15.71 32.17
N GLU A 306 43.89 14.78 32.40
CA GLU A 306 44.00 13.85 33.55
C GLU A 306 43.32 12.46 33.53
N ARG A 307 44.17 11.49 33.14
CA ARG A 307 44.22 10.11 33.66
C ARG A 307 44.46 10.07 35.18
N LYS A 308 43.84 9.10 35.87
CA LYS A 308 44.41 8.27 36.97
C LYS A 308 43.39 7.18 37.36
N ASP A 309 43.67 5.92 37.08
CA ASP A 309 44.40 4.92 37.89
C ASP A 309 43.55 4.18 38.96
N LYS A 310 43.43 2.86 38.72
CA LYS A 310 43.47 1.70 39.65
C LYS A 310 42.56 1.65 40.89
N TYR A 311 41.89 0.51 41.08
CA TYR A 311 42.14 -0.41 42.21
C TYR A 311 41.40 -1.75 42.03
N GLU A 312 42.16 -2.85 41.93
CA GLU A 312 41.73 -4.22 42.23
C GLU A 312 42.14 -4.55 43.68
N LYS A 313 41.25 -5.16 44.49
CA LYS A 313 41.57 -6.25 45.44
C LYS A 313 40.35 -6.86 46.14
N SER A 314 40.00 -8.05 45.69
CA SER A 314 39.80 -9.33 46.41
C SER A 314 39.66 -9.42 47.95
N LEU A 315 38.75 -10.34 48.34
CA LEU A 315 38.75 -11.32 49.45
C LEU A 315 37.84 -11.09 50.70
N ILE A 316 36.86 -12.02 50.83
CA ILE A 316 36.63 -12.95 51.97
C ILE A 316 35.58 -12.64 53.08
N LYS A 317 34.61 -13.58 53.14
CA LYS A 317 33.96 -14.32 54.26
C LYS A 317 32.72 -13.82 55.03
N ASP A 318 31.80 -14.80 55.11
CA ASP A 318 30.96 -15.29 56.21
C ASP A 318 29.76 -14.45 56.72
N MET A 319 28.54 -14.97 56.56
CA MET A 319 27.78 -15.68 57.62
C MET A 319 26.30 -15.95 57.25
N LYS A 320 25.94 -17.25 57.29
CA LYS A 320 24.72 -17.92 57.79
C LYS A 320 23.30 -17.36 57.52
N HIS A 321 22.45 -18.23 56.98
CA HIS A 321 21.19 -18.82 57.51
C HIS A 321 20.35 -19.21 56.26
N GLY A 322 19.93 -20.44 55.98
CA GLY A 322 19.62 -21.61 56.80
C GLY A 322 18.16 -21.97 56.51
N TYR A 323 17.87 -23.01 55.73
CA TYR A 323 16.66 -23.83 55.85
C TYR A 323 16.92 -25.20 55.22
N ASN A 324 16.64 -26.22 56.02
CA ASN A 324 16.94 -27.63 55.85
C ASN A 324 15.58 -28.34 55.97
N VAL A 325 15.18 -29.16 54.98
CA VAL A 325 14.15 -30.19 55.18
C VAL A 325 14.63 -31.45 54.46
N GLN A 326 14.71 -32.51 55.27
CA GLN A 326 15.26 -33.83 55.00
C GLN A 326 14.40 -34.63 54.02
N LEU A 327 15.08 -35.37 53.13
CA LEU A 327 14.61 -36.64 52.58
C LEU A 327 15.58 -37.71 53.10
N ALA A 328 15.05 -38.67 53.85
CA ALA A 328 15.73 -39.90 54.19
C ALA A 328 14.79 -41.07 53.92
N GLU A 329 15.34 -41.99 53.14
CA GLU A 329 14.98 -43.35 52.77
C GLU A 329 14.42 -44.18 53.94
N ASP A 330 13.48 -45.10 53.69
CA ASP A 330 13.77 -46.55 53.66
C ASP A 330 12.51 -47.46 53.62
N GLU A 331 12.69 -48.56 52.89
CA GLU A 331 12.10 -49.92 53.03
C GLU A 331 10.60 -50.20 52.81
N ALA A 332 10.31 -50.93 51.71
CA ALA A 332 9.62 -52.22 51.73
C ALA A 332 9.90 -53.02 50.44
#